data_AF-A0A6A8G3P5-F1
#
_entry.id   AF-A0A6A8G3P5-F1
#
_cell.length_a   1.000
_cell.length_b   1.000
_cell.length_c   1.000
_cell.angle_alpha   90.00
_cell.angle_beta   90.00
_cell.angle_gamma   90.00
#
_symmetry.space_group_name_H-M   'P 1'
#
loop_
_entity.id
_entity.type
_entity.pdbx_description
1 polymer ?
#
loop_
_entity_poly.entity_id
_entity_poly.type
_entity_poly.pdbx_seq_one_letter_code
_entity_poly.pdbx_strand_id
1 'polypeptide(L)'
;MSTKATVKEYMTREVQTVAPSDTVADVARRIAESDGHNGFPVCDGRKVEGFVTARDILLSNDDDPIDTVMATDLVVAHPEMDVNDAARVILRSGIQKLPVVDDAGNLVGIISNTDVIRSQIERATPEKVGKLMRTLEQIHGITVHQERRTVSIRSLIPTQARVYADELEGRKYELERGLAEPLVVIDNNGTLLLADGHHRALAADRIDITEMDAYVIVIDDPVELGMQRTAENEGLRSIDDIDIVDYARHPLVETTRRLQ
;
A
#
# COMPACT_ATOMS: atom_id res chain seq x y z
N MET A 1 -10.14 12.67 17.43
CA MET A 1 -10.43 13.15 16.07
C MET A 1 -9.34 12.56 15.19
N SER A 2 -9.68 11.70 14.22
CA SER A 2 -8.68 11.12 13.30
C SER A 2 -8.18 12.26 12.41
N THR A 3 -6.90 12.63 12.54
CA THR A 3 -6.28 13.67 11.73
C THR A 3 -6.37 13.23 10.27
N LYS A 4 -7.00 14.02 9.40
CA LYS A 4 -7.08 13.71 7.97
C LYS A 4 -5.66 13.66 7.39
N ALA A 5 -5.28 12.52 6.83
CA ALA A 5 -4.02 12.38 6.09
C ALA A 5 -4.04 13.27 4.84
N THR A 6 -2.94 13.96 4.59
CA THR A 6 -2.81 14.97 3.53
C THR A 6 -1.83 14.52 2.44
N VAL A 7 -2.01 15.02 1.22
CA VAL A 7 -1.16 14.69 0.07
C VAL A 7 0.32 14.94 0.36
N LYS A 8 0.66 16.04 1.07
CA LYS A 8 2.06 16.38 1.41
C LYS A 8 2.80 15.37 2.27
N GLU A 9 2.07 14.53 3.01
CA GLU A 9 2.63 13.48 3.88
C GLU A 9 3.09 12.27 3.07
N TYR A 10 2.43 12.03 1.93
CA TYR A 10 2.61 10.83 1.11
C TYR A 10 3.24 11.10 -0.27
N MET A 11 3.24 12.35 -0.74
CA MET A 11 3.82 12.70 -2.03
C MET A 11 5.35 12.51 -2.06
N THR A 12 5.87 12.19 -3.24
CA THR A 12 7.30 12.27 -3.52
C THR A 12 7.67 13.72 -3.82
N ARG A 13 8.67 14.26 -3.12
CA ARG A 13 9.10 15.67 -3.26
C ARG A 13 10.15 15.89 -4.35
N GLU A 14 11.01 14.91 -4.54
CA GLU A 14 12.03 14.93 -5.59
C GLU A 14 11.40 14.42 -6.88
N VAL A 15 10.87 15.35 -7.67
CA VAL A 15 10.17 15.03 -8.92
C VAL A 15 11.09 15.32 -10.10
N GLN A 16 11.31 14.31 -10.94
CA GLN A 16 11.94 14.51 -12.23
C GLN A 16 10.96 15.21 -13.17
N THR A 17 11.43 16.27 -13.82
CA THR A 17 10.63 17.08 -14.76
C THR A 17 11.34 17.21 -16.10
N VAL A 18 10.59 17.65 -17.10
CA VAL A 18 11.10 18.01 -18.43
C VAL A 18 10.70 19.44 -18.75
N ALA A 19 11.45 20.10 -19.64
CA ALA A 19 11.12 21.45 -20.10
C ALA A 19 10.17 21.41 -21.30
N PRO A 20 9.33 22.43 -21.51
CA PRO A 20 8.49 22.55 -22.72
C PRO A 20 9.30 22.50 -24.02
N SER A 21 10.54 23.02 -23.98
CA SER A 21 11.47 23.04 -25.11
C SER A 21 12.34 21.79 -25.23
N ASP A 22 12.23 20.82 -24.31
CA ASP A 22 12.89 19.52 -24.50
C ASP A 22 12.31 18.84 -25.76
N THR A 23 13.07 17.92 -26.36
CA THR A 23 12.62 17.17 -27.55
C THR A 23 11.96 15.84 -27.15
N VAL A 24 11.10 15.33 -28.02
CA VAL A 24 10.55 13.97 -27.90
C VAL A 24 11.66 12.92 -27.71
N ALA A 25 12.75 13.01 -28.48
CA ALA A 25 13.86 12.07 -28.38
C ALA A 25 14.55 12.08 -27.01
N ASP A 26 14.77 13.28 -26.43
CA ASP A 26 15.39 13.40 -25.11
C ASP A 26 14.49 12.87 -24.00
N VAL A 27 13.18 13.15 -24.08
CA VAL A 27 12.21 12.62 -23.11
C VAL A 27 12.05 11.11 -23.24
N ALA A 28 11.98 10.58 -24.47
CA ALA A 28 11.94 9.14 -24.73
C ALA A 28 13.14 8.42 -24.09
N ARG A 29 14.33 8.99 -24.23
CA ARG A 29 15.57 8.48 -23.61
C ARG A 29 15.45 8.49 -22.09
N ARG A 30 15.01 9.60 -21.48
CA ARG A 30 14.80 9.69 -20.03
C ARG A 30 13.79 8.67 -19.52
N ILE A 31 12.70 8.41 -20.26
CA ILE A 31 11.73 7.34 -19.93
C ILE A 31 12.42 5.97 -19.96
N ALA A 32 13.15 5.66 -21.02
CA ALA A 32 13.80 4.36 -21.21
C ALA A 32 14.92 4.09 -20.19
N GLU A 33 15.64 5.12 -19.76
CA GLU A 33 16.71 5.05 -18.75
C GLU A 33 16.17 5.10 -17.31
N SER A 34 14.89 5.41 -17.13
CA SER A 34 14.28 5.47 -15.81
C SER A 34 13.80 4.11 -15.32
N ASP A 35 14.05 3.81 -14.06
CA ASP A 35 13.44 2.67 -13.38
C ASP A 35 11.98 3.02 -13.03
N GLY A 36 11.05 2.76 -13.95
CA GLY A 36 9.61 2.82 -13.70
C GLY A 36 8.92 4.17 -13.87
N HIS A 37 9.56 5.17 -14.49
CA HIS A 37 8.91 6.44 -14.82
C HIS A 37 8.34 6.40 -16.23
N ASN A 38 7.02 6.27 -16.33
CA ASN A 38 6.31 6.23 -17.62
C ASN A 38 5.85 7.62 -18.11
N GLY A 39 6.34 8.69 -17.49
CA GLY A 39 5.99 10.07 -17.81
C GLY A 39 6.49 11.08 -16.77
N PHE A 40 6.49 12.35 -17.16
CA PHE A 40 7.05 13.47 -16.41
C PHE A 40 6.10 14.68 -16.41
N PRO A 41 6.01 15.45 -15.31
CA PRO A 41 5.52 16.81 -15.37
C PRO A 41 6.41 17.67 -16.28
N VAL A 42 5.77 18.46 -17.13
CA VAL A 42 6.42 19.46 -17.97
C VAL A 42 6.38 20.78 -17.24
N CYS A 43 7.55 21.37 -16.97
CA CYS A 43 7.67 22.57 -16.15
C CYS A 43 8.49 23.67 -16.84
N ASP A 44 7.95 24.90 -16.84
CA ASP A 44 8.74 26.10 -17.11
C ASP A 44 9.26 26.66 -15.78
N GLY A 45 10.54 26.47 -15.51
CA GLY A 45 11.12 26.67 -14.18
C GLY A 45 10.46 25.78 -13.13
N ARG A 46 9.65 26.36 -12.24
CA ARG A 46 8.89 25.60 -11.22
C ARG A 46 7.42 25.43 -11.56
N LYS A 47 6.91 26.15 -12.56
CA LYS A 47 5.49 26.18 -12.88
C LYS A 47 5.16 24.97 -13.74
N VAL A 48 4.10 24.24 -13.36
CA VAL A 48 3.63 23.08 -14.14
C VAL A 48 2.80 23.58 -15.32
N GLU A 49 3.23 23.27 -16.53
CA GLU A 49 2.56 23.67 -17.78
C GLU A 49 1.89 22.47 -18.49
N GLY A 50 2.36 21.25 -18.22
CA GLY A 50 1.80 20.04 -18.81
C GLY A 50 2.27 18.76 -18.15
N PHE A 51 1.90 17.63 -18.74
CA PHE A 51 2.38 16.31 -18.38
C PHE A 51 2.57 15.51 -19.66
N VAL A 52 3.68 14.78 -19.76
CA VAL A 52 3.99 13.96 -20.93
C VAL A 52 4.25 12.53 -20.49
N THR A 53 3.62 11.58 -21.17
CA THR A 53 3.80 10.14 -20.95
C THR A 53 4.45 9.50 -22.16
N ALA A 54 4.94 8.27 -21.97
CA ALA A 54 5.43 7.46 -23.08
C ALA A 54 4.39 7.35 -24.20
N ARG A 55 3.10 7.29 -23.86
CA ARG A 55 2.00 7.16 -24.83
C ARG A 55 1.84 8.40 -25.70
N ASP A 56 2.07 9.58 -25.13
CA ASP A 56 1.88 10.87 -25.83
C ASP A 56 2.95 11.08 -26.91
N ILE A 57 4.13 10.49 -26.74
CA ILE A 57 5.27 10.63 -27.67
C ILE A 57 5.38 9.51 -28.71
N LEU A 58 4.59 8.42 -28.60
CA LEU A 58 4.72 7.23 -29.46
C LEU A 58 4.59 7.50 -30.97
N LEU A 59 3.83 8.53 -31.35
CA LEU A 59 3.50 8.84 -32.75
C LEU A 59 4.06 10.20 -33.20
N SER A 60 4.88 10.84 -32.37
CA SER A 60 5.46 12.16 -32.62
C SER A 60 6.84 12.03 -33.25
N ASN A 61 7.33 13.09 -33.90
CA ASN A 61 8.70 13.09 -34.43
C ASN A 61 9.70 13.35 -33.30
N ASP A 62 10.89 12.76 -33.43
CA ASP A 62 11.97 12.86 -32.44
C ASP A 62 12.37 14.31 -32.12
N ASP A 63 12.33 15.20 -33.12
CA ASP A 63 12.69 16.61 -32.99
C ASP A 63 11.53 17.51 -32.54
N ASP A 64 10.31 16.97 -32.40
CA ASP A 64 9.17 17.77 -31.97
C ASP A 64 9.37 18.23 -30.51
N PRO A 65 9.06 19.51 -30.19
CA PRO A 65 9.16 20.01 -28.82
C PRO A 65 8.03 19.46 -27.95
N ILE A 66 8.31 19.25 -26.67
CA ILE A 66 7.37 18.62 -25.73
C ILE A 66 6.08 19.43 -25.55
N ASP A 67 6.14 20.75 -25.64
CA ASP A 67 4.96 21.62 -25.56
C ASP A 67 3.89 21.33 -26.62
N THR A 68 4.26 20.75 -27.77
CA THR A 68 3.32 20.39 -28.85
C THR A 68 2.65 19.02 -28.64
N VAL A 69 3.18 18.18 -27.76
CA VAL A 69 2.73 16.79 -27.54
C VAL A 69 2.19 16.54 -26.14
N MET A 70 2.53 17.39 -25.17
CA MET A 70 2.11 17.23 -23.77
C MET A 70 0.60 17.41 -23.59
N ALA A 71 0.05 16.75 -22.57
CA ALA A 71 -1.30 17.05 -22.09
C ALA A 71 -1.30 18.36 -21.29
N THR A 72 -2.17 19.28 -21.66
CA THR A 72 -2.34 20.60 -20.99
C THR A 72 -3.54 20.66 -20.05
N ASP A 73 -4.53 19.79 -20.23
CA ASP A 73 -5.67 19.66 -19.30
C ASP A 73 -5.24 18.83 -18.08
N LEU A 74 -4.54 19.50 -17.18
CA LEU A 74 -3.94 18.87 -16.02
C LEU A 74 -4.91 18.75 -14.85
N VAL A 75 -5.00 17.54 -14.33
CA VAL A 75 -5.53 17.31 -12.99
C VAL A 75 -4.36 17.33 -12.02
N VAL A 76 -4.35 18.31 -11.12
CA VAL A 76 -3.32 18.49 -10.11
C VAL A 76 -3.90 18.36 -8.70
N ALA A 77 -3.05 17.98 -7.74
CA ALA A 77 -3.40 17.96 -6.32
C ALA A 77 -2.77 19.15 -5.59
N HIS A 78 -3.41 19.60 -4.50
CA HIS A 78 -2.83 20.55 -3.56
C HIS A 78 -2.16 19.79 -2.40
N PRO A 79 -1.03 20.24 -1.82
CA PRO A 79 -0.36 19.54 -0.71
C PRO A 79 -1.26 19.29 0.51
N GLU A 80 -2.19 20.20 0.81
CA GLU A 80 -3.15 20.06 1.92
C GLU A 80 -4.41 19.25 1.55
N MET A 81 -4.53 18.76 0.31
CA MET A 81 -5.66 17.93 -0.11
C MET A 81 -5.69 16.63 0.70
N ASP A 82 -6.89 16.15 1.01
CA ASP A 82 -7.09 14.85 1.65
C ASP A 82 -6.64 13.71 0.72
N VAL A 83 -5.86 12.77 1.21
CA VAL A 83 -5.34 11.66 0.38
C VAL A 83 -6.47 10.79 -0.20
N ASN A 84 -7.60 10.65 0.50
CA ASN A 84 -8.76 9.92 -0.02
C ASN A 84 -9.44 10.67 -1.17
N ASP A 85 -9.38 12.00 -1.18
CA ASP A 85 -9.89 12.79 -2.31
C ASP A 85 -8.94 12.67 -3.51
N ALA A 86 -7.62 12.70 -3.28
CA ALA A 86 -6.64 12.37 -4.33
C ALA A 86 -6.84 10.94 -4.90
N ALA A 87 -7.12 9.96 -4.04
CA ALA A 87 -7.47 8.59 -4.44
C ALA A 87 -8.66 8.54 -5.39
N ARG A 88 -9.74 9.26 -5.04
CA ARG A 88 -10.95 9.33 -5.86
C ARG A 88 -10.69 9.96 -7.22
N VAL A 89 -9.86 11.00 -7.26
CA VAL A 89 -9.46 11.66 -8.50
C VAL A 89 -8.69 10.69 -9.41
N ILE A 90 -7.67 10.02 -8.88
CA ILE A 90 -6.87 9.01 -9.62
C ILE A 90 -7.79 7.91 -10.15
N LEU A 91 -8.65 7.33 -9.31
CA LEU A 91 -9.54 6.24 -9.70
C LEU A 91 -10.56 6.64 -10.77
N ARG A 92 -11.15 7.83 -10.68
CA ARG A 92 -12.18 8.29 -11.63
C ARG A 92 -11.60 8.75 -12.97
N SER A 93 -10.42 9.34 -12.94
CA SER A 93 -9.76 9.87 -14.14
C SER A 93 -8.97 8.80 -14.91
N GLY A 94 -8.65 7.67 -14.27
CA GLY A 94 -7.76 6.65 -14.84
C GLY A 94 -6.28 7.10 -14.90
N ILE A 95 -5.96 8.26 -14.32
CA ILE A 95 -4.61 8.81 -14.25
C ILE A 95 -3.84 8.11 -13.13
N GLN A 96 -2.59 7.74 -13.38
CA GLN A 96 -1.77 7.00 -12.41
C GLN A 96 -1.06 7.89 -11.40
N LYS A 97 -0.77 9.15 -11.76
CA LYS A 97 0.00 10.12 -10.96
C LYS A 97 -0.55 11.53 -11.14
N LEU A 98 -0.61 12.31 -10.06
CA LEU A 98 -0.99 13.71 -10.08
C LEU A 98 0.20 14.58 -9.68
N PRO A 99 0.58 15.59 -10.47
CA PRO A 99 1.45 16.65 -9.99
C PRO A 99 0.82 17.33 -8.77
N VAL A 100 1.64 17.60 -7.76
CA VAL A 100 1.23 18.35 -6.57
C VAL A 100 1.78 19.76 -6.68
N VAL A 101 0.90 20.75 -6.65
CA VAL A 101 1.26 22.17 -6.83
C VAL A 101 0.83 23.02 -5.64
N ASP A 102 1.60 24.07 -5.36
CA ASP A 102 1.22 25.10 -4.37
C ASP A 102 0.20 26.10 -4.95
N ASP A 103 -0.24 27.06 -4.13
CA ASP A 103 -1.20 28.12 -4.53
C ASP A 103 -0.70 29.00 -5.68
N ALA A 104 0.61 29.05 -5.93
CA ALA A 104 1.22 29.78 -7.04
C ALA A 104 1.40 28.93 -8.30
N GLY A 105 0.97 27.66 -8.27
CA GLY A 105 1.10 26.71 -9.38
C GLY A 105 2.50 26.11 -9.52
N ASN A 106 3.36 26.25 -8.52
CA ASN A 106 4.68 25.63 -8.54
C ASN A 106 4.60 24.16 -8.17
N LEU A 107 5.35 23.31 -8.86
CA LEU A 107 5.51 21.90 -8.52
C LEU A 107 6.21 21.75 -7.17
N VAL A 108 5.53 21.10 -6.23
CA VAL A 108 6.07 20.79 -4.89
C VAL A 108 6.17 19.29 -4.63
N GLY A 109 5.58 18.46 -5.49
CA GLY A 109 5.68 17.01 -5.41
C GLY A 109 4.88 16.29 -6.49
N ILE A 110 4.82 14.97 -6.39
CA ILE A 110 3.97 14.10 -7.19
C ILE A 110 3.35 13.03 -6.29
N ILE A 111 2.06 12.74 -6.48
CA ILE A 111 1.37 11.66 -5.75
C ILE A 111 0.85 10.62 -6.74
N SER A 112 1.15 9.35 -6.47
CA SER A 112 0.74 8.21 -7.30
C SER A 112 -0.36 7.38 -6.65
N ASN A 113 -0.96 6.48 -7.43
CA ASN A 113 -1.83 5.43 -6.91
C ASN A 113 -1.15 4.56 -5.84
N THR A 114 0.16 4.27 -5.99
CA THR A 114 0.94 3.53 -4.99
C THR A 114 1.05 4.30 -3.68
N ASP A 115 1.26 5.63 -3.73
CA ASP A 115 1.30 6.47 -2.53
C ASP A 115 -0.04 6.50 -1.81
N VAL A 116 -1.13 6.57 -2.58
CA VAL A 116 -2.49 6.46 -2.06
C VAL A 116 -2.71 5.10 -1.39
N ILE A 117 -2.33 4.00 -2.03
CA ILE A 117 -2.47 2.65 -1.46
C ILE A 117 -1.68 2.55 -0.16
N ARG A 118 -0.41 3.00 -0.16
CA ARG A 118 0.44 3.08 1.03
C ARG A 118 -0.23 3.87 2.15
N SER A 119 -0.88 4.99 1.85
CA SER A 119 -1.61 5.76 2.87
C SER A 119 -2.78 5.00 3.49
N GLN A 120 -3.50 4.19 2.71
CA GLN A 120 -4.59 3.38 3.26
C GLN A 120 -4.04 2.28 4.16
N ILE A 121 -2.93 1.67 3.73
CA ILE A 121 -2.18 0.66 4.45
C ILE A 121 -1.74 1.17 5.82
N GLU A 122 -1.04 2.31 5.85
CA GLU A 122 -0.53 2.89 7.09
C GLU A 122 -1.63 3.34 8.06
N ARG A 123 -2.82 3.70 7.55
CA ARG A 123 -3.95 4.18 8.36
C ARG A 123 -4.88 3.08 8.85
N ALA A 124 -5.03 1.99 8.10
CA ALA A 124 -5.99 0.95 8.41
C ALA A 124 -5.60 0.17 9.68
N THR A 125 -4.31 -0.11 9.87
CA THR A 125 -3.85 -0.96 10.99
C THR A 125 -4.03 -0.31 12.36
N PRO A 126 -3.63 0.97 12.62
CA PRO A 126 -3.82 1.59 13.94
C PRO A 126 -5.28 1.75 14.35
N GLU A 127 -6.18 2.07 13.42
CA GLU A 127 -7.62 2.18 13.73
C GLU A 127 -8.22 0.82 14.09
N LYS A 128 -7.84 -0.26 13.38
CA LYS A 128 -8.21 -1.65 13.72
C LYS A 128 -7.70 -2.03 15.12
N VAL A 129 -6.43 -1.76 15.42
CA VAL A 129 -5.80 -2.05 16.73
C VAL A 129 -6.57 -1.36 17.85
N GLY A 130 -6.81 -0.05 17.74
CA GLY A 130 -7.55 0.69 18.77
C GLY A 130 -8.99 0.20 18.96
N LYS A 131 -9.66 -0.27 17.90
CA LYS A 131 -10.99 -0.88 18.01
C LYS A 131 -10.94 -2.23 18.74
N LEU A 132 -9.94 -3.06 18.43
CA LEU A 132 -9.72 -4.36 19.07
C LEU A 132 -9.40 -4.19 20.57
N MET A 133 -8.50 -3.26 20.93
CA MET A 133 -8.18 -2.93 22.33
C MET A 133 -9.44 -2.59 23.12
N ARG A 134 -10.26 -1.64 22.64
CA ARG A 134 -11.53 -1.28 23.28
C ARG A 134 -12.48 -2.47 23.46
N THR A 135 -12.49 -3.38 22.48
CA THR A 135 -13.35 -4.57 22.52
C THR A 135 -12.86 -5.55 23.59
N LEU A 136 -11.55 -5.77 23.69
CA LEU A 136 -10.94 -6.62 24.71
C LEU A 136 -11.19 -6.07 26.12
N GLU A 137 -10.95 -4.78 26.34
CA GLU A 137 -11.22 -4.11 27.62
C GLU A 137 -12.70 -4.23 28.02
N GLN A 138 -13.63 -3.99 27.09
CA GLN A 138 -15.08 -4.05 27.36
C GLN A 138 -15.59 -5.46 27.65
N ILE A 139 -15.13 -6.46 26.91
CA ILE A 139 -15.62 -7.84 27.05
C ILE A 139 -15.03 -8.50 28.29
N HIS A 140 -13.74 -8.26 28.57
CA HIS A 140 -13.01 -8.98 29.60
C HIS A 140 -12.76 -8.19 30.88
N GLY A 141 -13.04 -6.88 30.90
CA GLY A 141 -12.82 -6.04 32.08
C GLY A 141 -11.33 -5.87 32.43
N ILE A 142 -10.47 -5.92 31.43
CA ILE A 142 -9.00 -5.87 31.55
C ILE A 142 -8.43 -4.53 31.11
N THR A 143 -7.17 -4.30 31.45
CA THR A 143 -6.35 -3.23 30.86
C THR A 143 -5.46 -3.83 29.78
N VAL A 144 -5.31 -3.10 28.68
CA VAL A 144 -4.40 -3.45 27.60
C VAL A 144 -3.60 -2.23 27.19
N HIS A 145 -2.38 -2.45 26.70
CA HIS A 145 -1.57 -1.40 26.12
C HIS A 145 -1.02 -1.83 24.77
N GLN A 146 -0.68 -0.85 23.92
CA GLN A 146 -0.15 -1.10 22.59
C GLN A 146 1.37 -0.85 22.58
N GLU A 147 2.11 -1.81 22.04
CA GLU A 147 3.52 -1.68 21.69
C GLU A 147 3.71 -1.81 20.18
N ARG A 148 4.74 -1.17 19.63
CA ARG A 148 5.23 -1.48 18.29
C ARG A 148 6.56 -2.19 18.43
N ARG A 149 6.64 -3.44 17.95
CA ARG A 149 7.88 -4.23 17.97
C ARG A 149 7.90 -5.24 16.84
N THR A 150 9.10 -5.71 16.51
CA THR A 150 9.30 -6.82 15.58
C THR A 150 8.98 -8.14 16.28
N VAL A 151 8.28 -9.04 15.61
CA VAL A 151 7.90 -10.37 16.12
C VAL A 151 8.39 -11.47 15.18
N SER A 152 8.80 -12.60 15.77
CA SER A 152 9.14 -13.81 15.02
C SER A 152 7.87 -14.46 14.48
N ILE A 153 7.80 -14.67 13.17
CA ILE A 153 6.64 -15.27 12.51
C ILE A 153 6.35 -16.67 13.08
N ARG A 154 7.41 -17.45 13.34
CA ARG A 154 7.31 -18.82 13.88
C ARG A 154 6.78 -18.90 15.31
N SER A 155 6.78 -17.79 16.04
CA SER A 155 6.23 -17.72 17.40
C SER A 155 4.74 -17.35 17.45
N LEU A 156 4.14 -17.03 16.30
CA LEU A 156 2.75 -16.62 16.21
C LEU A 156 1.82 -17.82 16.13
N ILE A 157 0.78 -17.82 16.96
CA ILE A 157 -0.33 -18.75 16.88
C ILE A 157 -1.43 -18.10 16.04
N PRO A 158 -1.74 -18.63 14.84
CA PRO A 158 -2.79 -18.06 14.01
C PRO A 158 -4.17 -18.32 14.60
N THR A 159 -5.03 -17.31 14.50
CA THR A 159 -6.44 -17.40 14.92
C THR A 159 -7.40 -17.78 13.77
N GLN A 160 -6.87 -17.95 12.56
CA GLN A 160 -7.61 -18.38 11.37
C GLN A 160 -6.90 -19.57 10.74
N ALA A 161 -7.64 -20.66 10.49
CA ALA A 161 -7.08 -21.88 9.94
C ALA A 161 -6.88 -21.86 8.43
N ARG A 162 -7.46 -20.88 7.72
CA ARG A 162 -7.49 -20.86 6.25
C ARG A 162 -7.17 -19.48 5.70
N VAL A 163 -6.37 -19.46 4.65
CA VAL A 163 -6.10 -18.28 3.82
C VAL A 163 -6.26 -18.61 2.34
N TYR A 164 -6.59 -17.60 1.54
CA TYR A 164 -6.85 -17.78 0.11
C TYR A 164 -5.58 -17.59 -0.72
N ALA A 165 -5.41 -18.47 -1.72
CA ALA A 165 -4.20 -18.51 -2.54
C ALA A 165 -4.00 -17.28 -3.43
N ASP A 166 -5.07 -16.69 -3.94
CA ASP A 166 -5.06 -15.52 -4.82
C ASP A 166 -4.57 -14.26 -4.11
N GLU A 167 -4.82 -14.14 -2.80
CA GLU A 167 -4.32 -13.05 -1.98
C GLU A 167 -2.83 -13.20 -1.61
N LEU A 168 -2.29 -14.42 -1.58
CA LEU A 168 -0.90 -14.67 -1.15
C LEU A 168 0.14 -14.06 -2.10
N GLU A 169 -0.06 -14.17 -3.41
CA GLU A 169 0.88 -13.61 -4.40
C GLU A 169 0.95 -12.08 -4.29
N GLY A 170 -0.19 -11.41 -4.09
CA GLY A 170 -0.22 -9.97 -3.85
C GLY A 170 0.53 -9.57 -2.57
N ARG A 171 0.38 -10.35 -1.49
CA ARG A 171 1.09 -10.12 -0.23
C ARG A 171 2.60 -10.32 -0.35
N LYS A 172 3.06 -11.33 -1.10
CA LYS A 172 4.49 -11.53 -1.39
C LYS A 172 5.08 -10.31 -2.11
N TYR A 173 4.40 -9.83 -3.15
CA TYR A 173 4.82 -8.64 -3.89
C TYR A 173 4.92 -7.40 -3.00
N GLU A 174 3.95 -7.19 -2.10
CA GLU A 174 3.99 -6.08 -1.14
C GLU A 174 5.17 -6.19 -0.17
N LEU A 175 5.47 -7.38 0.33
CA LEU A 175 6.58 -7.64 1.25
C LEU A 175 7.94 -7.36 0.58
N GLU A 176 8.15 -7.87 -0.63
CA GLU A 176 9.39 -7.64 -1.40
C GLU A 176 9.66 -6.15 -1.68
N ARG A 177 8.60 -5.34 -1.72
CA ARG A 177 8.66 -3.89 -1.97
C ARG A 177 8.65 -3.04 -0.70
N GLY A 178 8.59 -3.66 0.49
CA GLY A 178 8.48 -2.94 1.76
C GLY A 178 7.16 -2.16 1.92
N LEU A 179 6.10 -2.63 1.26
CA LEU A 179 4.76 -2.04 1.27
C LEU A 179 3.80 -2.75 2.24
N ALA A 180 4.22 -3.86 2.85
CA ALA A 180 3.38 -4.62 3.76
C ALA A 180 3.11 -3.87 5.07
N GLU A 181 1.84 -3.80 5.47
CA GLU A 181 1.47 -3.30 6.79
C GLU A 181 2.06 -4.17 7.92
N PRO A 182 2.31 -3.60 9.11
CA PRO A 182 2.58 -4.36 10.31
C PRO A 182 1.46 -5.38 10.64
N LEU A 183 1.83 -6.49 11.25
CA LEU A 183 0.87 -7.45 11.80
C LEU A 183 0.11 -6.86 13.00
N VAL A 184 -1.04 -7.43 13.34
CA VAL A 184 -1.70 -7.18 14.63
C VAL A 184 -1.63 -8.45 15.47
N VAL A 185 -0.96 -8.35 16.61
CA VAL A 185 -0.70 -9.47 17.51
C VAL A 185 -1.26 -9.15 18.89
N ILE A 186 -1.84 -10.14 19.54
CA ILE A 186 -2.20 -10.04 20.97
C ILE A 186 -1.17 -10.85 21.75
N ASP A 187 -0.53 -10.21 22.72
CA ASP A 187 0.36 -10.86 23.68
C ASP A 187 -0.42 -11.12 24.97
N ASN A 188 -0.77 -12.38 25.19
CA ASN A 188 -1.45 -12.87 26.38
C ASN A 188 -0.47 -13.67 27.24
N ASN A 189 0.31 -12.98 28.08
CA ASN A 189 1.34 -13.57 28.93
C ASN A 189 2.41 -14.38 28.17
N GLY A 190 2.94 -13.82 27.08
CA GLY A 190 3.92 -14.47 26.21
C GLY A 190 3.30 -15.37 25.14
N THR A 191 1.99 -15.60 25.18
CA THR A 191 1.27 -16.30 24.10
C THR A 191 0.92 -15.30 23.01
N LEU A 192 1.59 -15.38 21.86
CA LEU A 192 1.42 -14.44 20.75
C LEU A 192 0.36 -14.94 19.77
N LEU A 193 -0.84 -14.35 19.82
CA LEU A 193 -1.93 -14.67 18.92
C LEU A 193 -1.93 -13.71 17.73
N LEU A 194 -1.89 -14.23 16.51
CA LEU A 194 -2.04 -13.42 15.30
C LEU A 194 -3.52 -13.07 15.10
N ALA A 195 -3.87 -11.81 15.33
CA ALA A 195 -5.23 -11.31 15.22
C ALA A 195 -5.57 -10.78 13.81
N ASP A 196 -4.61 -10.16 13.12
CA ASP A 196 -4.76 -9.69 11.72
C ASP A 196 -3.41 -9.79 11.00
N GLY A 197 -3.44 -10.24 9.74
CA GLY A 197 -2.26 -10.38 8.89
C GLY A 197 -1.87 -11.82 8.56
N HIS A 198 -2.79 -12.79 8.61
CA HIS A 198 -2.53 -14.21 8.33
C HIS A 198 -1.93 -14.45 6.94
N HIS A 199 -2.47 -13.84 5.89
CA HIS A 199 -1.86 -13.92 4.56
C HIS A 199 -0.48 -13.26 4.50
N ARG A 200 -0.24 -12.17 5.24
CA ARG A 200 1.06 -11.50 5.29
C ARG A 200 2.10 -12.36 6.00
N ALA A 201 1.77 -12.91 7.17
CA ALA A 201 2.63 -13.80 7.93
C ALA A 201 2.97 -15.06 7.12
N LEU A 202 1.98 -15.68 6.47
CA LEU A 202 2.22 -16.85 5.63
C LEU A 202 3.02 -16.50 4.36
N ALA A 203 2.73 -15.38 3.71
CA ALA A 203 3.50 -14.94 2.54
C ALA A 203 4.96 -14.66 2.89
N ALA A 204 5.21 -14.00 4.02
CA ALA A 204 6.54 -13.71 4.53
C ALA A 204 7.34 -15.00 4.85
N ASP A 205 6.71 -15.97 5.52
CA ASP A 205 7.34 -17.27 5.77
C ASP A 205 7.72 -17.99 4.47
N ARG A 206 6.89 -17.91 3.42
CA ARG A 206 7.14 -18.50 2.10
C ARG A 206 8.27 -17.86 1.30
N ILE A 207 8.69 -16.66 1.65
CA ILE A 207 9.82 -15.94 1.01
C ILE A 207 10.99 -15.76 1.98
N ASP A 208 11.08 -16.62 2.99
CA ASP A 208 12.17 -16.68 3.98
C ASP A 208 12.34 -15.41 4.84
N ILE A 209 11.30 -14.59 4.99
CA ILE A 209 11.26 -13.51 5.97
C ILE A 209 10.89 -14.12 7.32
N THR A 210 11.79 -14.04 8.31
CA THR A 210 11.60 -14.68 9.62
C THR A 210 10.90 -13.80 10.64
N GLU A 211 10.92 -12.49 10.43
CA GLU A 211 10.45 -11.48 11.38
C GLU A 211 9.64 -10.39 10.68
N MET A 212 8.63 -9.85 11.36
CA MET A 212 7.80 -8.76 10.84
C MET A 212 7.52 -7.72 11.91
N ASP A 213 7.38 -6.46 11.49
CA ASP A 213 6.83 -5.41 12.33
C ASP A 213 5.39 -5.75 12.76
N ALA A 214 5.06 -5.50 14.02
CA ALA A 214 3.72 -5.69 14.55
C ALA A 214 3.30 -4.57 15.50
N TYR A 215 2.00 -4.31 15.50
CA TYR A 215 1.30 -3.71 16.62
C TYR A 215 0.92 -4.83 17.59
N VAL A 216 1.52 -4.82 18.77
CA VAL A 216 1.30 -5.82 19.81
C VAL A 216 0.38 -5.21 20.86
N ILE A 217 -0.80 -5.81 21.02
CA ILE A 217 -1.72 -5.51 22.13
C ILE A 217 -1.32 -6.42 23.29
N VAL A 218 -0.67 -5.85 24.29
CA VAL A 218 -0.24 -6.57 25.48
C VAL A 218 -1.39 -6.54 26.49
N ILE A 219 -1.77 -7.72 26.98
CA ILE A 219 -2.75 -7.90 28.03
C ILE A 219 -2.02 -7.96 29.36
N ASP A 220 -2.33 -7.02 30.27
CA ASP A 220 -1.67 -6.94 31.58
C ASP A 220 -2.08 -8.11 32.50
N ASP A 221 -3.37 -8.43 32.51
CA ASP A 221 -3.96 -9.52 33.30
C ASP A 221 -4.46 -10.64 32.37
N PRO A 222 -3.82 -11.82 32.37
CA PRO A 222 -4.09 -12.86 31.38
C PRO A 222 -5.55 -13.33 31.39
N VAL A 223 -6.15 -13.45 30.21
CA VAL A 223 -7.55 -13.88 30.06
C VAL A 223 -7.71 -14.96 29.01
N GLU A 224 -8.79 -15.73 29.14
CA GLU A 224 -9.13 -16.73 28.14
C GLU A 224 -9.87 -16.05 26.97
N LEU A 225 -9.23 -16.05 25.79
CA LEU A 225 -9.75 -15.41 24.59
C LEU A 225 -10.51 -16.42 23.73
N GLY A 226 -11.66 -16.01 23.20
CA GLY A 226 -12.44 -16.85 22.29
C GLY A 226 -11.65 -17.28 21.05
N MET A 227 -10.84 -16.38 20.48
CA MET A 227 -9.98 -16.69 19.33
C MET A 227 -8.85 -17.67 19.66
N GLN A 228 -8.36 -17.67 20.91
CA GLN A 228 -7.38 -18.66 21.36
C GLN A 228 -8.02 -20.04 21.45
N ARG A 229 -9.23 -20.15 22.02
CA ARG A 229 -10.01 -21.40 22.00
C ARG A 229 -10.27 -21.89 20.59
N THR A 230 -10.58 -20.99 19.65
CA THR A 230 -10.77 -21.35 18.24
C THR A 230 -9.48 -21.91 17.64
N ALA A 231 -8.33 -21.26 17.87
CA ALA A 231 -7.04 -21.75 17.42
C ALA A 231 -6.72 -23.15 17.99
N GLU A 232 -6.96 -23.35 19.30
CA GLU A 232 -6.77 -24.64 19.97
C GLU A 232 -7.68 -25.75 19.38
N ASN A 233 -8.96 -25.44 19.14
CA ASN A 233 -9.92 -26.39 18.56
C ASN A 233 -9.58 -26.78 17.12
N GLU A 234 -9.02 -25.86 16.35
CA GLU A 234 -8.55 -26.09 14.97
C GLU A 234 -7.12 -26.68 14.93
N GLY A 235 -6.47 -26.86 16.09
CA GLY A 235 -5.13 -27.44 16.20
C GLY A 235 -3.99 -26.51 15.77
N LEU A 236 -4.23 -25.20 15.71
CA LEU A 236 -3.28 -24.19 15.26
C LEU A 236 -2.24 -23.88 16.34
N ARG A 237 -0.96 -24.02 16.00
CA ARG A 237 0.20 -23.76 16.90
C ARG A 237 1.23 -22.82 16.29
N SER A 238 1.24 -22.70 14.97
CA SER A 238 2.19 -21.92 14.19
C SER A 238 1.57 -21.53 12.84
N ILE A 239 2.23 -20.64 12.12
CA ILE A 239 1.83 -20.22 10.77
C ILE A 239 1.80 -21.39 9.77
N ASP A 240 2.59 -22.44 10.01
CA ASP A 240 2.60 -23.66 9.19
C ASP A 240 1.28 -24.44 9.24
N ASP A 241 0.48 -24.24 10.29
CA ASP A 241 -0.81 -24.92 10.47
C ASP A 241 -1.94 -24.26 9.66
N ILE A 242 -1.67 -23.18 8.92
CA ILE A 242 -2.65 -22.49 8.08
C ILE A 242 -2.80 -23.23 6.74
N ASP A 243 -4.02 -23.67 6.44
CA ASP A 243 -4.38 -24.24 5.15
C ASP A 243 -4.54 -23.17 4.07
N ILE A 244 -3.93 -23.40 2.91
CA ILE A 244 -4.13 -22.56 1.72
C ILE A 244 -5.28 -23.12 0.90
N VAL A 245 -6.33 -22.32 0.72
CA VAL A 245 -7.50 -22.68 -0.07
C VAL A 245 -7.41 -22.03 -1.44
N ASP A 246 -7.38 -22.86 -2.50
CA ASP A 246 -7.44 -22.40 -3.89
C ASP A 246 -8.90 -22.28 -4.35
N TYR A 247 -9.28 -21.08 -4.78
CA TYR A 247 -10.62 -20.74 -5.28
C TYR A 247 -10.75 -20.90 -6.80
N ALA A 248 -9.88 -21.67 -7.48
CA ALA A 248 -10.01 -22.01 -8.91
C ALA A 248 -11.35 -22.70 -9.32
N ARG A 249 -12.34 -22.75 -8.44
CA ARG A 249 -13.75 -23.12 -8.73
C ARG A 249 -14.77 -22.06 -8.29
N HIS A 250 -14.46 -20.77 -8.32
CA HIS A 250 -15.51 -19.74 -8.24
C HIS A 250 -16.20 -19.61 -9.62
N PRO A 251 -17.53 -19.82 -9.76
CA PRO A 251 -18.21 -19.81 -11.06
C PRO A 251 -18.29 -18.44 -11.76
N LEU A 252 -17.64 -17.40 -11.24
CA LEU A 252 -17.73 -16.02 -11.74
C LEU A 252 -16.38 -15.40 -12.13
N VAL A 253 -15.26 -16.11 -11.95
CA VAL A 253 -13.94 -15.60 -12.35
C VAL A 253 -13.20 -16.73 -13.07
N GLU A 254 -13.01 -16.56 -14.38
CA GLU A 254 -12.27 -17.49 -15.23
C GLU A 254 -10.98 -16.82 -15.68
N THR A 255 -9.84 -17.44 -15.40
CA THR A 255 -8.53 -16.96 -15.87
C THR A 255 -8.30 -17.54 -17.26
N THR A 256 -8.32 -16.71 -18.30
CA THR A 256 -8.00 -17.16 -19.66
C THR A 256 -6.49 -17.10 -19.90
N ARG A 257 -5.93 -18.12 -20.55
CA ARG A 257 -4.53 -18.08 -21.03
C ARG A 257 -4.48 -17.39 -22.39
N ARG A 258 -3.38 -16.67 -22.65
CA ARG A 258 -3.06 -16.00 -23.93
C ARG A 258 -3.48 -16.85 -25.13
N LEU A 259 -4.37 -16.31 -25.96
CA LEU A 259 -4.54 -16.77 -27.33
C LEU A 259 -3.26 -16.39 -28.09
N GLN A 260 -2.58 -17.39 -28.65
CA GLN A 260 -1.47 -17.20 -29.59
C GLN A 260 -1.99 -16.66 -30.91
#